data_AF-A0A5B0JXV8-F1
#
_entry.id   AF-A0A5B0JXV8-F1
#
_cell.length_a   1.000
_cell.length_b   1.000
_cell.length_c   1.000
_cell.angle_alpha   90.00
_cell.angle_beta   90.00
_cell.angle_gamma   90.00
#
_symmetry.space_group_name_H-M   'P 1'
#
loop_
_entity.id
_entity.type
_entity.pdbx_description
1 polymer ?
#
loop_
_entity_poly.entity_id
_entity_poly.type
_entity_poly.pdbx_seq_one_letter_code
_entity_poly.pdbx_strand_id
1 'polypeptide(L)'
;WKRLVYDAEGRIQRAGYSLCLLERLQDALRRRDIWLENSDRWGNPREKLLQGEQWQVQRVPVCRALGHPTDGHQGVQQLAVQLDETWKAVASRFEGNAEVHICNDGKYPSLTISSLEKLEEPPSLHRLNGRVRQLLPPVDLTELLLEIDART
;
A
#
# COMPACT_ATOMS: atom_id res chain seq x y z
N TRP A 1 -14.04 0.50 22.30
CA TRP A 1 -14.99 -0.61 22.47
C TRP A 1 -15.33 -0.97 23.90
N LYS A 2 -14.37 -1.24 24.80
CA LYS A 2 -14.68 -1.67 26.19
C LYS A 2 -15.78 -0.84 26.88
N ARG A 3 -15.70 0.50 26.82
CA ARG A 3 -16.73 1.43 27.34
C ARG A 3 -18.15 1.23 26.78
N LEU A 4 -18.27 0.76 25.54
CA LEU A 4 -19.56 0.55 24.87
C LEU A 4 -20.06 -0.89 25.02
N VAL A 5 -19.15 -1.83 25.25
CA VAL A 5 -19.45 -3.26 25.40
C VAL A 5 -19.80 -3.60 26.84
N TYR A 6 -19.18 -2.94 27.82
CA TYR A 6 -19.41 -3.18 29.24
C TYR A 6 -20.14 -1.99 29.87
N ASP A 7 -21.18 -2.28 30.67
CA ASP A 7 -21.79 -1.28 31.54
C ASP A 7 -20.93 -1.01 32.80
N ALA A 8 -21.42 -0.13 33.67
CA ALA A 8 -20.72 0.24 34.91
C ALA A 8 -20.56 -0.95 35.88
N GLU A 9 -21.44 -1.95 35.78
CA GLU A 9 -21.39 -3.18 36.57
C GLU A 9 -20.57 -4.29 35.89
N GLY A 10 -19.97 -4.02 34.72
CA GLY A 10 -19.16 -4.98 33.97
C GLY A 10 -19.97 -6.03 33.20
N ARG A 11 -21.28 -5.84 33.03
CA ARG A 11 -22.12 -6.72 32.20
C ARG A 11 -22.02 -6.33 30.73
N ILE A 12 -22.19 -7.33 29.86
CA ILE A 12 -22.08 -7.12 28.41
C ILE A 12 -23.37 -6.49 27.87
N GLN A 13 -23.26 -5.29 27.33
CA GLN A 13 -24.28 -4.66 26.52
C GLN A 13 -24.29 -5.27 25.13
N ARG A 14 -25.33 -6.05 24.82
CA ARG A 14 -25.45 -6.78 23.55
C ARG A 14 -25.31 -5.90 22.32
N ALA A 15 -25.92 -4.71 22.31
CA ALA A 15 -25.82 -3.79 21.16
C ALA A 15 -24.37 -3.32 20.91
N GLY A 16 -23.66 -2.92 21.96
CA GLY A 16 -22.26 -2.53 21.88
C GLY A 16 -21.35 -3.70 21.49
N TYR A 17 -21.61 -4.89 22.03
CA TYR A 17 -20.91 -6.12 21.64
C TYR A 17 -21.12 -6.47 20.17
N SER A 18 -22.36 -6.42 19.67
CA SER A 18 -22.67 -6.71 18.27
C SER A 18 -21.98 -5.75 17.32
N LEU A 19 -21.99 -4.44 17.60
CA LEU A 19 -21.27 -3.46 16.77
C LEU A 19 -19.75 -3.66 16.82
N CYS A 20 -19.20 -3.92 18.01
CA CYS A 20 -17.78 -4.24 18.18
C CYS A 20 -17.38 -5.47 17.35
N LEU A 21 -18.19 -6.54 17.41
CA LEU A 21 -17.95 -7.77 16.66
C LEU A 21 -17.99 -7.52 15.15
N LEU A 22 -19.00 -6.80 14.66
CA LEU A 22 -19.16 -6.51 13.23
C LEU A 22 -18.00 -5.68 12.68
N GLU A 23 -17.56 -4.65 13.42
CA GLU A 23 -16.42 -3.84 13.00
C GLU A 23 -15.12 -4.65 13.03
N ARG A 24 -14.88 -5.44 14.09
CA ARG A 24 -13.69 -6.32 14.15
C ARG A 24 -13.69 -7.40 13.07
N LEU A 25 -14.85 -7.98 12.76
CA LEU A 25 -15.01 -8.93 11.67
C LEU A 25 -14.72 -8.27 10.32
N GLN A 26 -15.27 -7.07 10.09
CA GLN A 26 -15.00 -6.32 8.86
C GLN A 26 -13.51 -5.99 8.72
N ASP A 27 -12.86 -5.52 9.79
CA ASP A 27 -11.43 -5.24 9.80
C ASP A 27 -10.61 -6.50 9.51
N ALA A 28 -10.92 -7.62 10.16
CA ALA A 28 -10.22 -8.88 9.97
C ALA A 28 -10.40 -9.44 8.55
N LEU A 29 -11.60 -9.33 7.98
CA LEU A 29 -11.87 -9.70 6.58
C LEU A 29 -11.08 -8.80 5.61
N ARG A 30 -11.02 -7.48 5.87
CA ARG A 30 -10.24 -6.52 5.06
C ARG A 30 -8.74 -6.79 5.11
N ARG A 31 -8.21 -7.11 6.30
CA ARG A 31 -6.80 -7.47 6.50
C ARG A 31 -6.43 -8.86 6.01
N ARG A 32 -7.42 -9.67 5.63
CA ARG A 32 -7.27 -11.08 5.23
C ARG A 32 -6.79 -11.99 6.37
N ASP A 33 -7.09 -11.62 7.62
CA ASP A 33 -6.84 -12.44 8.81
C ASP A 33 -7.90 -13.52 8.97
N ILE A 34 -9.14 -13.20 8.58
CA ILE A 34 -10.27 -14.14 8.46
C ILE A 34 -10.65 -14.23 6.99
N TRP A 35 -11.02 -15.42 6.55
CA TRP A 35 -11.55 -15.68 5.21
C TRP A 35 -12.81 -16.54 5.30
N LEU A 36 -13.62 -16.46 4.24
CA LEU A 36 -14.83 -17.26 4.09
C LEU A 36 -14.59 -18.28 2.98
N GLU A 37 -14.84 -19.55 3.30
CA GLU A 37 -14.87 -20.61 2.29
C GLU A 37 -15.93 -20.27 1.22
N ASN A 38 -15.61 -20.58 -0.04
CA ASN A 38 -16.49 -20.33 -1.19
C ASN A 38 -16.87 -18.86 -1.43
N SER A 39 -16.07 -17.90 -0.95
CA SER A 39 -16.24 -16.48 -1.27
C SER A 39 -15.18 -16.00 -2.26
N ASP A 40 -15.58 -15.43 -3.39
CA ASP A 40 -14.62 -14.80 -4.31
C ASP A 40 -13.98 -13.55 -3.70
N ARG A 41 -14.80 -12.73 -3.02
CA ARG A 41 -14.38 -11.46 -2.45
C ARG A 41 -13.59 -11.64 -1.16
N TRP A 42 -14.03 -12.56 -0.29
CA TRP A 42 -13.49 -12.77 1.06
C TRP A 42 -12.81 -14.13 1.25
N GLY A 43 -12.52 -14.84 0.17
CA GLY A 43 -11.82 -16.12 0.19
C GLY A 43 -10.37 -16.02 0.61
N ASN A 44 -9.77 -17.19 0.87
CA ASN A 44 -8.38 -17.30 1.27
C ASN A 44 -7.46 -16.92 0.10
N PRO A 45 -6.71 -15.81 0.16
CA PRO A 45 -5.81 -15.44 -0.92
C PRO A 45 -4.67 -16.44 -1.12
N ARG A 46 -4.32 -17.22 -0.09
CA ARG A 46 -3.21 -18.17 -0.14
C ARG A 46 -3.50 -19.41 -0.98
N GLU A 47 -4.77 -19.74 -1.18
CA GLU A 47 -5.20 -20.83 -2.07
C GLU A 47 -4.91 -20.52 -3.54
N LYS A 48 -4.76 -19.24 -3.89
CA LYS A 48 -4.44 -18.81 -5.26
C LYS A 48 -2.93 -18.82 -5.55
N LEU A 49 -2.10 -19.09 -4.55
CA LEU A 49 -0.65 -19.15 -4.72
C LEU A 49 -0.24 -20.52 -5.27
N LEU A 50 0.84 -20.54 -6.05
CA LEU A 50 1.47 -21.79 -6.46
C LEU A 50 1.96 -22.55 -5.21
N GLN A 51 1.71 -23.85 -5.18
CA GLN A 51 2.11 -24.72 -4.07
C GLN A 51 2.82 -25.97 -4.57
N GLY A 52 3.56 -26.64 -3.68
CA GLY A 52 4.22 -27.91 -3.96
C GLY A 52 5.10 -27.87 -5.21
N GLU A 53 4.95 -28.88 -6.06
CA GLU A 53 5.70 -29.03 -7.32
C GLU A 53 5.55 -27.84 -8.27
N GLN A 54 4.33 -27.28 -8.41
CA GLN A 54 4.08 -26.14 -9.29
C GLN A 54 4.91 -24.92 -8.86
N TRP A 55 5.03 -24.70 -7.55
CA TRP A 55 5.92 -23.65 -7.04
C TRP A 55 7.40 -23.99 -7.29
N GLN A 56 7.84 -25.23 -7.05
CA GLN A 56 9.25 -25.59 -7.28
C GLN A 56 9.69 -25.36 -8.73
N VAL A 57 8.83 -25.69 -9.71
CA VAL A 57 9.07 -25.44 -11.13
C VAL A 57 9.17 -23.95 -11.45
N GLN A 58 8.31 -23.13 -10.84
CA GLN A 58 8.23 -21.68 -11.13
C GLN A 58 9.11 -20.81 -10.23
N ARG A 59 9.73 -21.36 -9.19
CA ARG A 59 10.49 -20.60 -8.18
C ARG A 59 11.59 -19.74 -8.81
N VAL A 60 12.43 -20.33 -9.65
CA VAL A 60 13.55 -19.63 -10.29
C VAL A 60 13.08 -18.49 -11.21
N PRO A 61 12.19 -18.72 -12.19
CA PRO A 61 11.74 -17.64 -13.08
C PRO A 61 10.98 -16.54 -12.33
N VAL A 62 10.15 -16.89 -11.33
CA VAL A 62 9.42 -15.89 -10.53
C VAL A 62 10.38 -15.04 -9.69
N CYS A 63 11.31 -15.65 -8.96
CA CYS A 63 12.31 -14.92 -8.17
C CYS A 63 13.14 -13.99 -9.07
N ARG A 64 13.55 -14.45 -10.26
CA ARG A 64 14.27 -13.63 -11.23
C ARG A 64 13.45 -12.44 -11.71
N ALA A 65 12.18 -12.66 -12.08
CA ALA A 65 11.29 -11.60 -12.57
C ALA A 65 11.03 -10.53 -11.50
N LEU A 66 10.98 -10.93 -10.23
CA LEU A 66 10.80 -10.03 -9.09
C LEU A 66 12.12 -9.42 -8.58
N GLY A 67 13.28 -9.81 -9.14
CA GLY A 67 14.58 -9.33 -8.67
C GLY A 67 14.96 -9.83 -7.28
N HIS A 68 14.45 -10.99 -6.87
CA HIS A 68 14.70 -11.59 -5.56
C HIS A 68 15.58 -12.84 -5.66
N PRO A 69 16.35 -13.17 -4.59
CA PRO A 69 17.05 -14.44 -4.52
C PRO A 69 16.05 -15.61 -4.46
N THR A 70 16.50 -16.77 -4.92
CA THR A 70 15.72 -18.02 -4.86
C THR A 70 15.70 -18.63 -3.46
N ASP A 71 16.69 -18.30 -2.63
CA ASP A 71 16.73 -18.62 -1.22
C ASP A 71 16.05 -17.51 -0.40
N GLY A 72 14.97 -17.88 0.29
CA GLY A 72 14.24 -16.96 1.16
C GLY A 72 15.06 -16.45 2.34
N HIS A 73 15.97 -17.25 2.90
CA HIS A 73 16.83 -16.80 4.00
C HIS A 73 17.79 -15.70 3.54
N GLN A 74 18.38 -15.87 2.35
CA GLN A 74 19.21 -14.84 1.74
C GLN A 74 18.40 -13.56 1.49
N GLY A 75 17.17 -13.68 0.99
CA GLY A 75 16.29 -12.54 0.76
C GLY A 75 15.95 -11.77 2.04
N VAL A 76 15.59 -12.49 3.12
CA VAL A 76 15.32 -11.88 4.43
C VAL A 76 16.57 -11.20 4.99
N GLN A 77 17.74 -11.81 4.86
CA GLN A 77 19.00 -11.22 5.31
C GLN A 77 19.32 -9.93 4.54
N GLN A 78 19.15 -9.92 3.22
CA GLN A 78 19.34 -8.72 2.40
C GLN A 78 18.39 -7.59 2.81
N LEU A 79 17.11 -7.90 3.03
CA LEU A 79 16.13 -6.93 3.51
C LEU A 79 16.46 -6.40 4.92
N ALA A 80 16.94 -7.26 5.82
CA ALA A 80 17.33 -6.86 7.16
C ALA A 80 18.53 -5.89 7.14
N VAL A 81 19.53 -6.17 6.31
CA VAL A 81 20.68 -5.27 6.11
C VAL A 81 20.22 -3.94 5.52
N GLN A 82 19.41 -3.98 4.44
CA GLN A 82 18.88 -2.77 3.82
C GLN A 82 18.08 -1.93 4.82
N LEU A 83 17.25 -2.56 5.65
CA LEU A 83 16.47 -1.88 6.68
C LEU A 83 17.37 -1.20 7.72
N ASP A 84 18.39 -1.90 8.21
CA ASP A 84 19.33 -1.36 9.20
C ASP A 84 20.15 -0.18 8.64
N GLU A 85 20.67 -0.32 7.41
CA GLU A 85 21.42 0.73 6.73
C GLU A 85 20.55 1.95 6.45
N THR A 86 19.34 1.76 5.92
CA THR A 86 18.40 2.85 5.66
C THR A 86 17.98 3.54 6.94
N TRP A 87 17.71 2.78 8.01
CA TRP A 87 17.41 3.33 9.33
C TRP A 87 18.54 4.21 9.86
N LYS A 88 19.79 3.72 9.83
CA LYS A 88 20.97 4.49 10.26
C LYS A 88 21.19 5.75 9.41
N ALA A 89 20.97 5.64 8.10
CA ALA A 89 21.09 6.78 7.19
C ALA A 89 20.01 7.83 7.44
N VAL A 90 18.76 7.40 7.70
CA VAL A 90 17.67 8.31 8.06
C VAL A 90 17.95 8.96 9.41
N ALA A 91 18.26 8.17 10.45
CA ALA A 91 18.53 8.68 11.79
C ALA A 91 19.67 9.71 11.82
N SER A 92 20.77 9.45 11.11
CA SER A 92 21.91 10.38 11.05
C SER A 92 21.62 11.69 10.32
N ARG A 93 20.64 11.71 9.41
CA ARG A 93 20.25 12.89 8.64
C ARG A 93 19.00 13.59 9.20
N PHE A 94 18.30 12.95 10.14
CA PHE A 94 16.98 13.39 10.58
C PHE A 94 17.01 14.78 11.22
N GLU A 95 17.95 15.02 12.14
CA GLU A 95 18.08 16.33 12.82
C GLU A 95 18.43 17.48 11.85
N GLY A 96 19.07 17.18 10.72
CA GLY A 96 19.41 18.15 9.68
C GLY A 96 18.37 18.32 8.58
N ASN A 97 17.26 17.57 8.63
CA ASN A 97 16.23 17.59 7.60
C ASN A 97 15.11 18.59 7.92
N ALA A 98 15.20 19.80 7.38
CA ALA A 98 14.16 20.83 7.54
C ALA A 98 12.80 20.47 6.91
N GLU A 99 12.73 19.42 6.11
CA GLU A 99 11.47 19.00 5.47
C GLU A 99 10.69 17.98 6.30
N VAL A 100 11.28 17.39 7.34
CA VAL A 100 10.63 16.33 8.12
C VAL A 100 10.85 16.55 9.61
N HIS A 101 9.75 16.65 10.36
CA HIS A 101 9.80 16.91 11.80
C HIS A 101 8.83 16.01 12.57
N ILE A 102 9.17 15.70 13.83
CA ILE A 102 8.26 15.02 14.76
C ILE A 102 7.58 16.08 15.62
N CYS A 103 6.26 16.21 15.47
CA CYS A 103 5.45 17.09 16.28
C CYS A 103 4.94 16.34 17.52
N ASN A 104 5.15 16.90 18.71
CA ASN A 104 4.76 16.31 20.00
C ASN A 104 3.68 17.13 20.73
N ASP A 105 3.04 18.08 20.03
CA ASP A 105 1.98 18.95 20.58
C ASP A 105 0.63 18.22 20.76
N GLY A 106 0.41 17.15 19.99
CA GLY A 106 -0.77 16.31 20.07
C GLY A 106 -0.71 15.24 21.19
N LYS A 107 -1.81 14.51 21.33
CA LYS A 107 -1.92 13.37 22.27
C LYS A 107 -0.89 12.27 21.97
N TYR A 108 -0.43 12.17 20.72
CA TYR A 108 0.58 11.23 20.26
C TYR A 108 1.56 11.96 19.33
N PRO A 109 2.84 11.54 19.31
CA PRO A 109 3.81 12.05 18.34
C PRO A 109 3.32 11.82 16.91
N SER A 110 3.41 12.85 16.07
CA SER A 110 3.07 12.76 14.64
C SER A 110 4.24 13.17 13.77
N LEU A 111 4.43 12.46 12.65
CA LEU A 111 5.41 12.83 11.63
C LEU A 111 4.80 13.87 10.69
N THR A 112 5.41 15.05 10.62
CA THR A 112 5.03 16.12 9.69
C THR A 112 6.08 16.20 8.59
N ILE A 113 5.63 16.08 7.34
CA ILE A 113 6.44 16.25 6.15
C ILE A 113 5.98 17.56 5.51
N SER A 114 6.89 18.49 5.27
CA SER A 114 6.60 19.73 4.55
C SER A 114 6.11 19.42 3.13
N SER A 115 5.26 20.30 2.61
CA SER A 115 4.84 20.20 1.22
C SER A 115 6.03 20.45 0.31
N LEU A 116 6.20 19.61 -0.71
CA LEU A 116 7.10 19.93 -1.81
C LEU A 116 6.66 21.26 -2.42
N GLU A 117 7.59 22.20 -2.51
CA GLU A 117 7.37 23.43 -3.25
C GLU A 117 7.24 23.10 -4.74
N LYS A 118 6.38 23.87 -5.42
CA LYS A 118 6.24 23.75 -6.87
C LYS A 118 7.56 24.18 -7.52
N LEU A 119 8.18 23.26 -8.26
CA LEU A 119 9.28 23.60 -9.16
C LEU A 119 8.77 24.57 -10.24
N GLU A 120 9.49 25.66 -10.47
CA GLU A 120 9.21 26.56 -11.58
C GLU A 120 9.38 25.81 -12.91
N GLU A 121 8.35 25.84 -13.73
CA GLU A 121 8.39 25.21 -15.05
C GLU A 121 9.20 26.10 -16.01
N PRO A 122 10.25 25.57 -16.66
CA PRO A 122 11.03 26.39 -17.57
C PRO A 122 10.22 26.76 -18.82
N PRO A 123 10.48 27.93 -19.45
CA PRO A 123 9.77 28.34 -20.67
C PRO A 123 9.87 27.33 -21.83
N SER A 124 10.92 26.49 -21.84
CA SER A 124 11.05 25.37 -22.79
C SER A 124 9.97 24.31 -22.61
N LEU A 125 9.60 23.97 -21.37
CA LEU A 125 8.60 22.96 -21.06
C LEU A 125 7.20 23.44 -21.44
N HIS A 126 6.88 24.71 -21.20
CA HIS A 126 5.64 25.31 -21.68
C HIS A 126 5.52 25.26 -23.21
N ARG A 127 6.60 25.62 -23.93
CA ARG A 127 6.63 25.54 -25.40
C ARG A 127 6.47 24.10 -25.90
N LEU A 128 7.13 23.14 -25.25
CA LEU A 128 7.00 21.72 -25.60
C LEU A 128 5.57 21.22 -25.39
N ASN A 129 4.98 21.48 -24.22
CA ASN A 129 3.60 21.10 -23.92
C ASN A 129 2.61 21.71 -24.91
N GLY A 130 2.81 22.97 -25.31
CA GLY A 130 2.01 23.60 -26.36
C GLY A 130 2.08 22.85 -27.70
N ARG A 131 3.29 22.48 -28.13
CA ARG A 131 3.49 21.71 -29.38
C ARG A 131 2.89 20.31 -29.30
N VAL A 132 3.06 19.61 -28.18
CA VAL A 132 2.47 18.28 -27.96
C VAL A 132 0.94 18.37 -28.04
N ARG A 133 0.32 19.35 -27.38
CA ARG A 133 -1.14 19.55 -27.42
C ARG A 133 -1.67 19.84 -28.83
N GLN A 134 -0.91 20.53 -29.68
CA GLN A 134 -1.29 20.78 -31.07
C GLN A 134 -1.22 19.53 -31.95
N LEU A 135 -0.41 18.53 -31.57
CA LEU A 135 -0.30 17.26 -32.29
C LEU A 135 -1.33 16.23 -31.81
N LEU A 136 -1.90 16.43 -30.62
CA LEU A 136 -2.94 15.56 -30.10
C LEU A 136 -4.27 15.93 -30.76
N PRO A 137 -4.94 14.99 -31.43
CA PRO A 137 -6.26 15.24 -31.98
C PRO A 137 -7.25 15.50 -30.82
N PRO A 138 -8.24 16.38 -31.01
CA PRO A 138 -9.31 16.57 -30.04
C PRO A 138 -10.21 15.34 -30.08
N VAL A 139 -9.86 14.30 -29.32
CA VAL A 139 -10.64 13.06 -29.22
C VAL A 139 -11.22 13.01 -27.83
N ASP A 140 -12.52 12.71 -27.75
CA ASP A 140 -13.16 12.43 -26.47
C ASP A 140 -12.50 11.19 -25.86
N LEU A 141 -12.14 11.25 -24.58
CA LEU A 141 -11.48 10.14 -23.88
C LEU A 141 -12.29 8.83 -24.03
N THR A 142 -13.61 8.93 -24.11
CA THR A 142 -14.51 7.78 -24.29
C THR A 142 -14.40 7.17 -25.69
N GLU A 143 -14.29 7.99 -26.74
CA GLU A 143 -14.07 7.52 -28.12
C GLU A 143 -12.70 6.84 -28.27
N LEU A 144 -11.66 7.40 -27.63
CA LEU A 144 -10.31 6.84 -27.68
C LEU A 144 -10.23 5.47 -26.99
N LEU A 145 -10.96 5.29 -25.88
CA LEU A 145 -11.06 3.99 -25.21
C LEU A 145 -11.81 2.95 -26.06
N LEU A 146 -12.89 3.34 -26.73
CA LEU A 146 -13.64 2.46 -27.65
C LEU A 146 -12.82 2.08 -28.88
N GLU A 147 -12.02 3.01 -29.43
CA GLU A 147 -11.15 2.72 -30.57
C GLU A 147 -10.03 1.74 -30.20
N ILE A 148 -9.45 1.85 -29.01
CA ILE A 148 -8.43 0.91 -28.54
C ILE A 148 -9.03 -0.47 -28.29
N ASP A 149 -10.19 -0.55 -27.63
CA ASP A 149 -10.90 -1.82 -27.38
C ASP A 149 -11.25 -2.54 -28.69
N ALA A 150 -11.65 -1.80 -29.73
CA ALA A 150 -11.91 -2.38 -31.05
C ALA A 150 -10.66 -2.87 -31.80
N ARG A 151 -9.45 -2.49 -31.37
CA ARG A 151 -8.17 -2.86 -32.00
C ARG A 151 -7.38 -3.93 -31.24
N THR A 152 -7.81 -4.30 -30.03
CA THR A 152 -7.24 -5.39 -29.21
C THR A 152 -8.21 -6.55 -29.09
#